data_AF-A0A177WD34-F1
#
_entry.id   AF-A0A177WD34-F1
#
_cell.length_a   1.000
_cell.length_b   1.000
_cell.length_c   1.000
_cell.angle_alpha   90.00
_cell.angle_beta   90.00
_cell.angle_gamma   90.00
#
_symmetry.space_group_name_H-M   'P 1'
#
loop_
_entity.id
_entity.type
_entity.pdbx_description
1 polymer ?
#
loop_
_entity_poly.entity_id
_entity_poly.type
_entity_poly.pdbx_seq_one_letter_code
_entity_poly.pdbx_strand_id
1 'polypeptide(L)'
;MGKGTLAIASVFIGVGTLMVLQMGCEPYNRPLINQCSVSDLLQRDPNELPPFYRTGLPVVDNIGCFLTTFFNDAKSSDLNIFILRSVASSAMAFFIIAAIESTRTTSRLFARWYLAVAVIAQGFGMCVASTLLWLPSLMMGYSGKNKHGALRSGIVWTIAILQLIPTIAVLIMIEGPSNIDTLAFTVFVFTYAPIVMPLVWIPVGLLLYIIYGPVHTIPNAMRTGSRVAHVLYEVLSVASAVYWLYSLWALVFPLNILPSAILPTTLSQFTSLLQSSWSIESISAAFMSIEQVQSTELMSIFDDIVRTAIHPTGKELVGFFLGVDLLVVWLAMILWSGVEDGICTSLRMVVGGIVFGPGASIFSYAARRETRLGGLNHSAYAKSKIE
;
A
#
# COMPACT_ATOMS: atom_id res chain seq x y z
N MET A 1 -23.68 3.63 14.48
CA MET A 1 -23.16 2.31 14.91
C MET A 1 -22.16 2.50 16.03
N GLY A 2 -22.17 1.62 17.04
CA GLY A 2 -21.15 1.62 18.08
C GLY A 2 -19.81 1.08 17.57
N LYS A 3 -18.69 1.52 18.17
CA LYS A 3 -17.32 1.08 17.80
C LYS A 3 -17.14 -0.45 17.90
N GLY A 4 -17.80 -1.08 18.88
CA GLY A 4 -17.78 -2.54 19.03
C GLY A 4 -18.40 -3.27 17.83
N THR A 5 -19.52 -2.76 17.30
CA THR A 5 -20.16 -3.32 16.11
C THR A 5 -19.24 -3.24 14.88
N LEU A 6 -18.51 -2.14 14.74
CA LEU A 6 -17.58 -1.93 13.62
C LEU A 6 -16.34 -2.83 13.75
N ALA A 7 -15.81 -3.01 14.96
CA ALA A 7 -14.73 -3.94 15.22
C ALA A 7 -15.14 -5.39 14.90
N ILE A 8 -16.34 -5.80 15.30
CA ILE A 8 -16.90 -7.12 14.97
C ILE A 8 -17.08 -7.28 13.46
N ALA A 9 -17.66 -6.28 12.79
CA ALA A 9 -17.83 -6.29 11.33
C ALA A 9 -16.48 -6.43 10.60
N SER A 10 -15.46 -5.71 11.05
CA SER A 10 -14.09 -5.80 10.54
C SER A 10 -13.49 -7.21 10.68
N VAL A 11 -13.73 -7.88 11.81
CA VAL A 11 -13.32 -9.28 12.01
C VAL A 11 -14.06 -10.21 11.05
N PHE A 12 -15.37 -10.05 10.87
CA PHE A 12 -16.12 -10.85 9.91
C PHE A 12 -15.64 -10.66 8.47
N ILE A 13 -15.33 -9.42 8.08
CA ILE A 13 -14.74 -9.12 6.77
C ILE A 13 -13.44 -9.88 6.61
N GLY A 14 -12.51 -9.79 7.57
CA GLY A 14 -11.22 -10.46 7.44
C GLY A 14 -11.31 -12.00 7.45
N VAL A 15 -12.25 -12.60 8.21
CA VAL A 15 -12.48 -14.05 8.17
C VAL A 15 -13.06 -14.46 6.82
N GLY A 16 -14.04 -13.70 6.32
CA GLY A 16 -14.62 -13.91 5.00
C GLY A 16 -13.57 -13.81 3.89
N THR A 17 -12.70 -12.79 3.95
CA THR A 17 -11.58 -12.64 3.01
C THR A 17 -10.63 -13.83 3.10
N LEU A 18 -10.25 -14.27 4.30
CA LEU A 18 -9.39 -15.44 4.47
C LEU A 18 -10.01 -16.71 3.87
N MET A 19 -11.32 -16.92 4.07
CA MET A 19 -12.03 -18.06 3.48
C MET A 19 -12.07 -17.98 1.95
N VAL A 20 -12.36 -16.81 1.39
CA VAL A 20 -12.37 -16.58 -0.07
C VAL A 20 -10.99 -16.81 -0.66
N LEU A 21 -9.94 -16.27 -0.02
CA LEU A 21 -8.56 -16.51 -0.43
C LEU A 21 -8.24 -18.00 -0.34
N GLN A 22 -8.54 -18.68 0.76
CA GLN A 22 -8.23 -20.11 0.90
C GLN A 22 -8.92 -20.98 -0.16
N MET A 23 -10.21 -20.75 -0.41
CA MET A 23 -10.98 -21.53 -1.41
C MET A 23 -10.56 -21.19 -2.84
N GLY A 24 -10.33 -19.91 -3.14
CA GLY A 24 -9.90 -19.46 -4.46
C GLY A 24 -8.45 -19.82 -4.76
N CYS A 25 -7.58 -19.92 -3.75
CA CYS A 25 -6.15 -20.16 -3.91
C CYS A 25 -5.79 -21.61 -4.17
N GLU A 26 -6.62 -22.60 -3.85
CA GLU A 26 -6.20 -24.01 -3.97
C GLU A 26 -5.70 -24.37 -5.39
N PRO A 27 -6.36 -23.97 -6.49
CA PRO A 27 -5.91 -24.28 -7.84
C PRO A 27 -4.57 -23.65 -8.21
N TYR A 28 -4.26 -22.46 -7.68
CA TYR A 28 -3.00 -21.76 -7.93
C TYR A 28 -1.89 -22.22 -6.97
N ASN A 29 -2.18 -22.33 -5.68
CA ASN A 29 -1.22 -22.67 -4.65
C ASN A 29 -0.76 -24.12 -4.74
N ARG A 30 -1.63 -25.07 -5.08
CA ARG A 30 -1.28 -26.50 -5.09
C ARG A 30 -0.12 -26.83 -6.04
N PRO A 31 -0.11 -26.43 -7.33
CA PRO A 31 1.04 -26.67 -8.19
C PRO A 31 2.30 -25.95 -7.69
N LEU A 32 2.14 -24.72 -7.17
CA LEU A 32 3.27 -23.92 -6.69
C LEU A 32 3.90 -24.53 -5.43
N ILE A 33 3.08 -24.99 -4.48
CA ILE A 33 3.53 -25.73 -3.29
C ILE A 33 4.24 -27.00 -3.73
N ASN A 34 3.67 -27.79 -4.65
CA ASN A 34 4.32 -29.01 -5.12
C ASN A 34 5.70 -28.75 -5.78
N GLN A 35 5.89 -27.59 -6.40
CA GLN A 35 7.18 -27.17 -6.96
C GLN A 35 8.15 -26.68 -5.88
N CYS A 36 7.66 -25.91 -4.90
CA CYS A 36 8.47 -25.21 -3.89
C CYS A 36 8.52 -25.89 -2.51
N SER A 37 7.89 -27.05 -2.30
CA SER A 37 7.90 -27.77 -1.01
C SER A 37 8.67 -29.09 -1.05
N VAL A 38 9.61 -29.24 -2.00
CA VAL A 38 10.38 -30.46 -2.18
C VAL A 38 11.53 -30.49 -1.16
N SER A 39 11.63 -31.59 -0.40
CA SER A 39 12.70 -31.79 0.60
C SER A 39 14.11 -31.65 0.03
N ASP A 40 14.25 -31.86 -1.27
CA ASP A 40 15.52 -31.85 -2.02
C ASP A 40 15.68 -30.63 -2.95
N LEU A 41 15.04 -29.49 -2.64
CA LEU A 41 15.21 -28.24 -3.40
C LEU A 41 16.67 -27.84 -3.63
N LEU A 42 17.54 -28.16 -2.67
CA LEU A 42 18.98 -27.88 -2.77
C LEU A 42 19.70 -28.82 -3.75
N GLN A 43 19.19 -30.03 -3.97
CA GLN A 43 19.79 -31.04 -4.84
C GLN A 43 19.26 -30.98 -6.27
N ARG A 44 18.09 -30.37 -6.49
CA ARG A 44 17.55 -30.18 -7.84
C ARG A 44 18.38 -29.21 -8.65
N ASP A 45 18.52 -29.55 -9.93
CA ASP A 45 19.14 -28.68 -10.94
C ASP A 45 18.45 -27.31 -10.92
N PRO A 46 19.21 -26.20 -10.81
CA PRO A 46 18.66 -24.84 -10.93
C PRO A 46 17.75 -24.62 -12.13
N ASN A 47 17.96 -25.35 -13.23
CA ASN A 47 17.14 -25.23 -14.44
C ASN A 47 15.76 -25.89 -14.33
N GLU A 48 15.55 -26.79 -13.36
CA GLU A 48 14.27 -27.48 -13.15
C GLU A 48 13.33 -26.74 -12.20
N LEU A 49 13.84 -25.73 -11.50
CA LEU A 49 13.10 -24.97 -10.49
C LEU A 49 12.78 -23.58 -11.01
N PRO A 50 11.67 -22.99 -10.56
CA PRO A 50 11.45 -21.57 -10.79
C PRO A 50 12.63 -20.80 -10.18
N PRO A 51 13.04 -19.69 -10.78
CA PRO A 51 14.17 -18.93 -10.31
C PRO A 51 13.90 -18.27 -8.95
N PHE A 52 14.77 -18.49 -7.97
CA PHE A 52 14.73 -17.82 -6.66
C PHE A 52 16.12 -17.77 -6.01
N TYR A 53 16.29 -16.90 -5.02
CA TYR A 53 17.53 -16.76 -4.27
C TYR A 53 17.67 -17.87 -3.22
N ARG A 54 18.69 -18.72 -3.36
CA ARG A 54 18.96 -19.84 -2.44
C ARG A 54 19.80 -19.38 -1.26
N THR A 55 19.24 -19.46 -0.07
CA THR A 55 19.91 -19.16 1.21
C THR A 55 20.55 -20.38 1.85
N GLY A 56 20.17 -21.60 1.42
CA GLY A 56 20.61 -22.85 2.04
C GLY A 56 19.78 -23.26 3.25
N LEU A 57 18.78 -22.48 3.63
CA LEU A 57 17.82 -22.80 4.69
C LEU A 57 16.50 -23.25 4.06
N PRO A 58 16.10 -24.53 4.19
CA PRO A 58 14.94 -25.07 3.47
C PRO A 58 13.66 -24.25 3.64
N VAL A 59 13.37 -23.77 4.84
CA VAL A 59 12.16 -22.96 5.11
C VAL A 59 12.20 -21.62 4.36
N VAL A 60 13.35 -20.94 4.35
CA VAL A 60 13.52 -19.64 3.70
C VAL A 60 13.49 -19.81 2.19
N ASP A 61 14.10 -20.88 1.68
CA ASP A 61 14.16 -21.22 0.26
C ASP A 61 12.78 -21.58 -0.29
N ASN A 62 11.96 -22.34 0.47
CA ASN A 62 10.57 -22.63 0.09
C ASN A 62 9.72 -21.36 -0.03
N ILE A 63 9.84 -20.46 0.95
CA ILE A 63 9.13 -19.17 0.95
C ILE A 63 9.63 -18.29 -0.20
N GLY A 64 10.95 -18.22 -0.42
CA GLY A 64 11.57 -17.47 -1.49
C GLY A 64 11.13 -17.97 -2.88
N CYS A 65 11.09 -19.29 -3.07
CA CYS A 65 10.58 -19.94 -4.29
C CYS A 65 9.13 -19.55 -4.55
N PHE A 66 8.27 -19.67 -3.53
CA PHE A 66 6.85 -19.33 -3.64
C PHE A 66 6.66 -17.86 -4.01
N LEU A 67 7.26 -16.95 -3.25
CA LEU A 67 7.07 -15.51 -3.44
C LEU A 67 7.68 -15.00 -4.74
N THR A 68 8.86 -15.50 -5.14
CA THR A 68 9.49 -15.06 -6.40
C THR A 68 8.63 -15.49 -7.59
N THR A 69 8.09 -16.70 -7.56
CA THR A 69 7.19 -17.19 -8.61
C THR A 69 5.88 -16.40 -8.63
N PHE A 70 5.29 -16.15 -7.46
CA PHE A 70 4.08 -15.33 -7.32
C PHE A 70 4.26 -13.92 -7.91
N PHE A 71 5.35 -13.22 -7.57
CA PHE A 71 5.61 -11.89 -8.11
C PHE A 71 5.99 -11.91 -9.59
N ASN A 72 6.62 -12.98 -10.07
CA ASN A 72 6.88 -13.15 -11.49
C ASN A 72 5.57 -13.33 -12.28
N ASP A 73 4.61 -14.09 -11.76
CA ASP A 73 3.26 -14.22 -12.33
C ASP A 73 2.44 -12.93 -12.17
N ALA A 74 2.64 -12.16 -11.10
CA ALA A 74 2.07 -10.83 -10.96
C ALA A 74 2.60 -9.85 -12.02
N LYS A 75 3.76 -10.13 -12.62
CA LYS A 75 4.35 -9.36 -13.72
C LYS A 75 4.02 -9.90 -15.11
N SER A 76 3.25 -10.99 -15.22
CA SER A 76 3.05 -11.65 -16.52
C SER A 76 2.03 -10.98 -17.43
N SER A 77 1.16 -10.11 -16.89
CA SER A 77 0.16 -9.37 -17.67
C SER A 77 0.08 -7.91 -17.23
N ASP A 78 -0.32 -7.03 -18.14
CA ASP A 78 -0.44 -5.59 -17.87
C ASP A 78 -1.48 -5.30 -16.78
N LEU A 79 -2.57 -6.07 -16.76
CA LEU A 79 -3.60 -5.99 -15.71
C LEU A 79 -3.02 -6.39 -14.35
N ASN A 80 -2.29 -7.49 -14.27
CA ASN A 80 -1.67 -7.94 -13.01
C ASN A 80 -0.65 -6.91 -12.51
N ILE A 81 0.17 -6.34 -13.41
CA ILE A 81 1.12 -5.28 -13.06
C ILE A 81 0.37 -4.05 -12.54
N PHE A 82 -0.69 -3.61 -13.21
CA PHE A 82 -1.50 -2.48 -12.76
C PHE A 82 -2.07 -2.71 -11.36
N ILE A 83 -2.63 -3.90 -11.11
CA ILE A 83 -3.15 -4.26 -9.78
C ILE A 83 -2.02 -4.31 -8.76
N LEU A 84 -0.87 -4.91 -9.08
CA LEU A 84 0.31 -4.98 -8.21
C LEU A 84 0.80 -3.57 -7.82
N ARG A 85 0.89 -2.63 -8.77
CA ARG A 85 1.23 -1.23 -8.52
C ARG A 85 0.24 -0.56 -7.56
N SER A 86 -1.05 -0.83 -7.76
CA SER A 86 -2.14 -0.28 -6.96
C SER A 86 -2.12 -0.81 -5.52
N VAL A 87 -1.89 -2.12 -5.37
CA VAL A 87 -1.66 -2.79 -4.07
C VAL A 87 -0.45 -2.20 -3.39
N ALA A 88 0.69 -2.10 -4.07
CA ALA A 88 1.93 -1.57 -3.52
C ALA A 88 1.77 -0.17 -2.92
N SER A 89 1.07 0.73 -3.63
CA SER A 89 0.79 2.07 -3.11
C SER A 89 -0.06 2.04 -1.82
N SER A 90 -1.13 1.22 -1.81
CA SER A 90 -2.03 1.09 -0.64
C SER A 90 -1.37 0.37 0.53
N ALA A 91 -0.54 -0.63 0.23
CA ALA A 91 0.29 -1.38 1.17
C ALA A 91 1.24 -0.45 1.92
N MET A 92 1.97 0.39 1.18
CA MET A 92 2.87 1.37 1.77
C MET A 92 2.11 2.35 2.67
N ALA A 93 0.94 2.81 2.24
CA ALA A 93 0.09 3.66 3.07
C ALA A 93 -0.32 2.98 4.37
N PHE A 94 -0.79 1.74 4.30
CA PHE A 94 -1.14 0.95 5.48
C PHE A 94 0.04 0.76 6.43
N PHE A 95 1.18 0.27 5.93
CA PHE A 95 2.34 -0.02 6.78
C PHE A 95 2.89 1.22 7.46
N ILE A 96 2.98 2.36 6.76
CA ILE A 96 3.48 3.61 7.34
C ILE A 96 2.52 4.14 8.40
N ILE A 97 1.22 4.10 8.14
CA ILE A 97 0.21 4.52 9.12
C ILE A 97 0.24 3.59 10.33
N ALA A 98 0.26 2.28 10.13
CA ALA A 98 0.34 1.31 11.21
C ALA A 98 1.62 1.48 12.05
N ALA A 99 2.76 1.72 11.39
CA ALA A 99 4.03 2.00 12.05
C ALA A 99 3.94 3.27 12.91
N ILE A 100 3.48 4.39 12.35
CA ILE A 100 3.39 5.67 13.08
C ILE A 100 2.37 5.57 14.21
N GLU A 101 1.19 5.00 13.98
CA GLU A 101 0.16 4.81 15.02
C GLU A 101 0.66 3.90 16.15
N SER A 102 1.50 2.92 15.87
CA SER A 102 2.09 2.05 16.90
C SER A 102 2.98 2.81 17.90
N THR A 103 3.51 3.97 17.50
CA THR A 103 4.34 4.83 18.36
C THR A 103 3.52 5.71 19.31
N ARG A 104 2.21 5.83 19.12
CA ARG A 104 1.36 6.66 19.98
C ARG A 104 1.28 6.07 21.37
N THR A 105 1.32 6.94 22.38
CA THR A 105 1.17 6.53 23.79
C THR A 105 -0.20 5.93 24.09
N THR A 106 -1.22 6.24 23.30
CA THR A 106 -2.58 5.68 23.41
C THR A 106 -2.79 4.39 22.62
N SER A 107 -1.81 3.95 21.82
CA SER A 107 -1.96 2.74 21.03
C SER A 107 -2.05 1.50 21.92
N ARG A 108 -2.95 0.57 21.58
CA ARG A 108 -3.25 -0.65 22.36
C ARG A 108 -3.28 -1.87 21.45
N LEU A 109 -3.11 -3.05 22.04
CA LEU A 109 -3.23 -4.35 21.36
C LEU A 109 -2.39 -4.40 20.06
N PHE A 110 -2.93 -4.94 18.97
CA PHE A 110 -2.24 -5.08 17.69
C PHE A 110 -1.92 -3.73 17.03
N ALA A 111 -2.65 -2.66 17.34
CA ALA A 111 -2.31 -1.32 16.84
C ALA A 111 -0.97 -0.83 17.41
N ARG A 112 -0.54 -1.33 18.59
CA ARG A 112 0.78 -1.05 19.19
C ARG A 112 1.85 -2.04 18.73
N TRP A 113 1.44 -3.24 18.32
CA TRP A 113 2.35 -4.33 17.94
C TRP A 113 2.53 -4.37 16.42
N TYR A 114 3.14 -3.32 15.86
CA TYR A 114 3.38 -3.23 14.42
C TYR A 114 4.12 -4.46 13.87
N LEU A 115 5.12 -4.98 14.60
CA LEU A 115 5.85 -6.18 14.18
C LEU A 115 4.92 -7.38 13.97
N ALA A 116 3.96 -7.60 14.87
CA ALA A 116 3.00 -8.69 14.74
C ALA A 116 2.07 -8.47 13.54
N VAL A 117 1.60 -7.23 13.33
CA VAL A 117 0.78 -6.86 12.17
C VAL A 117 1.55 -7.06 10.87
N ALA A 118 2.84 -6.69 10.83
CA ALA A 118 3.69 -6.86 9.66
C ALA A 118 3.96 -8.34 9.34
N VAL A 119 4.28 -9.16 10.34
CA VAL A 119 4.47 -10.61 10.17
C VAL A 119 3.20 -11.27 9.63
N ILE A 120 2.04 -10.91 10.19
CA ILE A 120 0.76 -11.48 9.76
C ILE A 120 0.38 -10.98 8.37
N ALA A 121 0.66 -9.71 8.05
CA ALA A 121 0.44 -9.16 6.72
C ALA A 121 1.29 -9.85 5.64
N GLN A 122 2.54 -10.20 5.97
CA GLN A 122 3.42 -10.95 5.06
C GLN A 122 2.99 -12.42 4.90
N GLY A 123 2.48 -13.05 5.96
CA GLY A 123 2.08 -14.46 5.92
C GLY A 123 0.70 -14.73 5.32
N PHE A 124 -0.27 -13.84 5.58
CA PHE A 124 -1.69 -14.06 5.22
C PHE A 124 -2.27 -12.99 4.29
N GLY A 125 -1.48 -11.99 3.90
CA GLY A 125 -1.95 -10.85 3.12
C GLY A 125 -2.32 -9.64 4.00
N MET A 126 -2.26 -8.46 3.39
CA MET A 126 -2.49 -7.20 4.10
C MET A 126 -3.96 -6.98 4.43
N CYS A 127 -4.86 -7.53 3.62
CA CYS A 127 -6.29 -7.51 3.88
C CYS A 127 -6.64 -8.15 5.22
N VAL A 128 -6.04 -9.31 5.52
CA VAL A 128 -6.26 -10.07 6.75
C VAL A 128 -5.68 -9.30 7.93
N ALA A 129 -4.42 -8.85 7.85
CA ALA A 129 -3.78 -8.13 8.94
C ALA A 129 -4.48 -6.79 9.28
N SER A 130 -4.88 -6.03 8.26
CA SER A 130 -5.54 -4.74 8.44
C SER A 130 -6.94 -4.89 9.05
N THR A 131 -7.75 -5.84 8.57
CA THR A 131 -9.16 -5.99 8.99
C THR A 131 -9.36 -6.89 10.22
N LEU A 132 -8.56 -7.95 10.41
CA LEU A 132 -8.72 -8.81 11.58
C LEU A 132 -8.08 -8.25 12.84
N LEU A 133 -6.96 -7.54 12.69
CA LEU A 133 -6.09 -7.23 13.82
C LEU A 133 -5.95 -5.75 14.05
N TRP A 134 -5.46 -5.03 13.04
CA TRP A 134 -5.06 -3.65 13.21
C TRP A 134 -6.27 -2.72 13.42
N LEU A 135 -7.24 -2.74 12.50
CA LEU A 135 -8.41 -1.85 12.55
C LEU A 135 -9.29 -2.09 13.80
N PRO A 136 -9.66 -3.35 14.17
CA PRO A 136 -10.40 -3.59 15.41
C PRO A 136 -9.66 -3.10 16.64
N SER A 137 -8.35 -3.35 16.72
CA SER A 137 -7.51 -2.88 17.84
C SER A 137 -7.49 -1.37 17.94
N LEU A 138 -7.38 -0.68 16.80
CA LEU A 138 -7.41 0.77 16.71
C LEU A 138 -8.75 1.32 17.22
N MET A 139 -9.87 0.75 16.76
CA MET A 139 -11.22 1.17 17.14
C MET A 139 -11.49 1.00 18.63
N MET A 140 -11.05 -0.11 19.23
CA MET A 140 -11.18 -0.35 20.67
C MET A 140 -10.27 0.58 21.50
N GLY A 141 -9.11 0.98 20.96
CA GLY A 141 -8.18 1.91 21.58
C GLY A 141 -8.76 3.32 21.78
N TYR A 142 -9.62 3.79 20.88
CA TYR A 142 -10.16 5.16 20.88
C TYR A 142 -11.35 5.42 21.84
N SER A 143 -11.58 4.58 22.85
CA SER A 143 -12.72 4.73 23.77
C SER A 143 -12.56 5.85 24.83
N GLY A 144 -11.37 6.45 24.98
CA GLY A 144 -11.07 7.45 26.02
C GLY A 144 -11.32 8.92 25.65
N LYS A 145 -11.42 9.80 26.67
CA LYS A 145 -11.49 11.28 26.52
C LYS A 145 -10.25 11.87 25.82
N ASN A 146 -9.09 11.23 25.97
CA ASN A 146 -7.85 11.56 25.27
C ASN A 146 -7.71 10.67 24.04
N LYS A 147 -8.45 11.02 22.97
CA LYS A 147 -8.57 10.17 21.78
C LYS A 147 -7.24 9.95 21.05
N HIS A 148 -6.25 10.84 21.20
CA HIS A 148 -4.99 10.74 20.47
C HIS A 148 -3.80 11.09 21.36
N GLY A 149 -2.97 10.09 21.66
CA GLY A 149 -1.71 10.26 22.37
C GLY A 149 -0.65 10.97 21.53
N ALA A 150 0.36 11.50 22.21
CA ALA A 150 1.49 12.14 21.57
C ALA A 150 2.25 11.17 20.66
N LEU A 151 2.68 11.68 19.51
CA LEU A 151 3.69 11.04 18.68
C LEU A 151 5.08 11.36 19.23
N ARG A 152 5.96 10.37 19.19
CA ARG A 152 7.37 10.52 19.55
C ARG A 152 8.15 10.92 18.31
N SER A 153 8.40 12.23 18.14
CA SER A 153 8.96 12.80 16.89
C SER A 153 10.21 12.11 16.38
N GLY A 154 11.16 11.74 17.25
CA GLY A 154 12.38 11.03 16.86
C GLY A 154 12.10 9.68 16.19
N ILE A 155 11.13 8.92 16.71
CA ILE A 155 10.76 7.62 16.16
C ILE A 155 10.07 7.78 14.80
N VAL A 156 9.23 8.81 14.63
CA VAL A 156 8.54 9.08 13.35
C VAL A 156 9.55 9.32 12.21
N TRP A 157 10.63 10.06 12.46
CA TRP A 157 11.70 10.24 11.48
C TRP A 157 12.44 8.93 11.16
N THR A 158 12.73 8.14 12.19
CA THR A 158 13.36 6.82 11.99
C THR A 158 12.48 5.91 11.14
N ILE A 159 11.17 5.90 11.39
CA ILE A 159 10.19 5.16 10.57
C ILE A 159 10.25 5.64 9.12
N ALA A 160 10.19 6.96 8.89
CA ALA A 160 10.22 7.54 7.56
C ALA A 160 11.47 7.13 6.76
N ILE A 161 12.65 7.25 7.38
CA ILE A 161 13.93 6.92 6.74
C ILE A 161 14.02 5.44 6.46
N LEU A 162 13.68 4.59 7.45
CA LEU A 162 13.76 3.16 7.27
C LEU A 162 12.80 2.72 6.17
N GLN A 163 11.56 3.23 6.13
CA GLN A 163 10.59 2.83 5.11
C GLN A 163 11.06 3.08 3.66
N LEU A 164 12.05 3.95 3.43
CA LEU A 164 12.64 4.09 2.10
C LEU A 164 13.17 2.76 1.54
N ILE A 165 13.69 1.85 2.37
CA ILE A 165 14.24 0.57 1.90
C ILE A 165 13.16 -0.35 1.30
N PRO A 166 12.05 -0.70 2.00
CA PRO A 166 11.00 -1.52 1.41
C PRO A 166 10.31 -0.79 0.26
N THR A 167 10.20 0.54 0.30
CA THR A 167 9.65 1.31 -0.83
C THR A 167 10.53 1.18 -2.08
N ILE A 168 11.84 1.38 -1.94
CA ILE A 168 12.79 1.21 -3.05
C ILE A 168 12.79 -0.24 -3.53
N ALA A 169 12.75 -1.20 -2.61
CA ALA A 169 12.65 -2.62 -2.98
C ALA A 169 11.38 -2.89 -3.78
N VAL A 170 10.21 -2.43 -3.33
CA VAL A 170 8.95 -2.59 -4.09
C VAL A 170 9.05 -1.96 -5.49
N LEU A 171 9.63 -0.76 -5.60
CA LEU A 171 9.81 -0.12 -6.90
C LEU A 171 10.74 -0.91 -7.82
N ILE A 172 11.86 -1.43 -7.30
CA ILE A 172 12.78 -2.29 -8.08
C ILE A 172 12.10 -3.61 -8.44
N MET A 173 11.27 -4.18 -7.57
CA MET A 173 10.57 -5.43 -7.82
C MET A 173 9.58 -5.27 -8.99
N ILE A 174 8.82 -4.17 -8.98
CA ILE A 174 7.79 -3.89 -9.97
C ILE A 174 8.42 -3.39 -11.29
N GLU A 175 9.21 -2.32 -11.22
CA GLU A 175 9.71 -1.60 -12.40
C GLU A 175 11.10 -2.07 -12.86
N GLY A 176 11.83 -2.79 -11.99
CA GLY A 176 13.15 -3.28 -12.31
C GLY A 176 13.13 -4.43 -13.32
N PRO A 177 14.33 -4.77 -13.84
CA PRO A 177 14.47 -5.83 -14.83
C PRO A 177 13.95 -7.15 -14.26
N SER A 178 13.33 -7.96 -15.11
CA SER A 178 12.93 -9.33 -14.79
C SER A 178 14.13 -10.29 -14.67
N ASN A 179 15.35 -9.76 -14.52
CA ASN A 179 16.49 -10.57 -14.16
C ASN A 179 16.22 -11.18 -12.79
N ILE A 180 16.27 -12.50 -12.75
CA ILE A 180 16.02 -13.38 -11.63
C ILE A 180 16.81 -12.95 -10.40
N ASP A 181 18.10 -12.64 -10.56
CA ASP A 181 18.96 -12.31 -9.42
C ASP A 181 18.49 -11.02 -8.73
N THR A 182 18.14 -10.02 -9.55
CA THR A 182 17.60 -8.75 -9.06
C THR A 182 16.22 -8.94 -8.45
N LEU A 183 15.32 -9.67 -9.13
CA LEU A 183 13.95 -9.89 -8.67
C LEU A 183 13.93 -10.67 -7.36
N ALA A 184 14.64 -11.80 -7.28
CA ALA A 184 14.66 -12.65 -6.10
C ALA A 184 15.27 -11.96 -4.88
N PHE A 185 16.37 -11.23 -5.06
CA PHE A 185 16.95 -10.42 -3.99
C PHE A 185 15.97 -9.35 -3.51
N THR A 186 15.27 -8.71 -4.44
CA THR A 186 14.33 -7.64 -4.11
C THR A 186 13.07 -8.16 -3.41
N VAL A 187 12.54 -9.31 -3.85
CA VAL A 187 11.45 -10.04 -3.18
C VAL A 187 11.88 -10.43 -1.76
N PHE A 188 13.10 -10.92 -1.58
CA PHE A 188 13.66 -11.22 -0.26
C PHE A 188 13.67 -9.99 0.64
N VAL A 189 14.21 -8.86 0.16
CA VAL A 189 14.23 -7.60 0.90
C VAL A 189 12.80 -7.16 1.24
N PHE A 190 11.87 -7.20 0.29
CA PHE A 190 10.48 -6.82 0.52
C PHE A 190 9.79 -7.68 1.59
N THR A 191 10.02 -8.99 1.55
CA THR A 191 9.41 -9.96 2.46
C THR A 191 9.86 -9.74 3.90
N TYR A 192 11.18 -9.55 4.09
CA TYR A 192 11.77 -9.48 5.42
C TYR A 192 11.92 -8.06 5.95
N ALA A 193 11.94 -7.02 5.11
CA ALA A 193 12.14 -5.64 5.56
C ALA A 193 11.10 -5.20 6.61
N PRO A 194 9.78 -5.45 6.46
CA PRO A 194 8.80 -5.06 7.48
C PRO A 194 9.01 -5.75 8.84
N ILE A 195 9.69 -6.91 8.87
CA ILE A 195 10.02 -7.67 10.08
C ILE A 195 11.34 -7.17 10.69
N VAL A 196 12.35 -6.94 9.85
CA VAL A 196 13.69 -6.48 10.27
C VAL A 196 13.65 -5.02 10.73
N MET A 197 12.81 -4.18 10.12
CA MET A 197 12.78 -2.75 10.42
C MET A 197 12.43 -2.42 11.86
N PRO A 198 11.42 -3.04 12.47
CA PRO A 198 11.17 -2.85 13.90
C PRO A 198 12.37 -3.24 14.77
N LEU A 199 13.12 -4.27 14.40
CA LEU A 199 14.32 -4.68 15.12
C LEU A 199 15.44 -3.63 15.03
N VAL A 200 15.46 -2.82 13.96
CA VAL A 200 16.42 -1.71 13.78
C VAL A 200 15.92 -0.41 14.41
N TRP A 201 14.65 -0.05 14.24
CA TRP A 201 14.14 1.22 14.76
C TRP A 201 14.02 1.25 16.27
N ILE A 202 13.90 0.09 16.94
CA ILE A 202 13.75 0.03 18.40
C ILE A 202 15.06 0.49 19.06
N PRO A 203 16.23 -0.10 18.74
CA PRO A 203 17.49 0.35 19.29
C PRO A 203 17.86 1.76 18.81
N VAL A 204 17.59 2.13 17.56
CA VAL A 204 17.86 3.50 17.08
C VAL A 204 16.97 4.51 17.82
N GLY A 205 15.68 4.22 17.95
CA GLY A 205 14.73 5.07 18.69
C GLY A 205 15.09 5.18 20.17
N LEU A 206 15.55 4.09 20.79
CA LEU A 206 16.08 4.09 22.15
C LEU A 206 17.36 4.92 22.27
N LEU A 207 18.29 4.78 21.32
CA LEU A 207 19.53 5.55 21.27
C LEU A 207 19.24 7.05 21.12
N LEU A 208 18.34 7.43 20.20
CA LEU A 208 17.88 8.82 20.05
C LEU A 208 17.22 9.32 21.33
N TYR A 209 16.42 8.48 22.00
CA TYR A 209 15.83 8.82 23.29
C TYR A 209 16.88 9.03 24.39
N ILE A 210 17.96 8.25 24.41
CA ILE A 210 19.06 8.40 25.36
C ILE A 210 19.88 9.66 25.07
N ILE A 211 20.27 9.89 23.80
CA ILE A 211 21.14 11.00 23.37
C ILE A 211 20.45 12.35 23.57
N TYR A 212 19.22 12.45 23.08
CA TYR A 212 18.49 13.70 23.15
C TYR A 212 17.80 13.85 24.52
N GLY A 213 17.59 12.76 25.26
CA GLY A 213 16.83 12.73 26.51
C GLY A 213 15.32 12.66 26.24
N PRO A 214 14.47 12.71 27.28
CA PRO A 214 13.04 12.96 27.13
C PRO A 214 12.84 14.41 26.65
N VAL A 215 13.23 14.70 25.41
CA VAL A 215 13.15 16.05 24.88
C VAL A 215 11.68 16.40 24.77
N HIS A 216 11.36 17.46 25.53
CA HIS A 216 10.15 18.24 25.54
C HIS A 216 9.09 17.82 26.56
N THR A 217 8.67 18.82 27.32
CA THR A 217 7.29 18.96 27.77
C THR A 217 6.34 18.45 26.69
N ILE A 218 5.42 17.57 27.09
CA ILE A 218 4.44 16.88 26.23
C ILE A 218 3.87 17.72 25.07
N PRO A 219 3.57 19.03 25.21
CA PRO A 219 3.04 19.85 24.10
C PRO A 219 3.97 19.99 22.89
N ASN A 220 5.28 20.18 23.11
CA ASN A 220 6.22 20.44 22.02
C ASN A 220 6.56 19.15 21.26
N ALA A 221 6.69 18.01 21.97
CA ALA A 221 6.84 16.71 21.33
C ALA A 221 5.63 16.34 20.47
N MET A 222 4.40 16.57 20.97
CA MET A 222 3.16 16.37 20.21
C MET A 222 3.15 17.16 18.90
N ARG A 223 3.49 18.45 18.97
CA ARG A 223 3.46 19.35 17.82
C ARG A 223 4.51 18.97 16.78
N THR A 224 5.72 18.64 17.21
CA THR A 224 6.80 18.26 16.30
C THR A 224 6.55 16.90 15.66
N GLY A 225 6.12 15.89 16.42
CA GLY A 225 5.85 14.56 15.87
C GLY A 225 4.71 14.55 14.85
N SER A 226 3.62 15.28 15.15
CA SER A 226 2.48 15.38 14.24
C SER A 226 2.81 16.21 12.98
N ARG A 227 3.62 17.27 13.10
CA ARG A 227 4.16 17.99 11.92
C ARG A 227 4.97 17.10 10.99
N VAL A 228 5.87 16.29 11.56
CA VAL A 228 6.71 15.39 10.76
C VAL A 228 5.87 14.33 10.07
N ALA A 229 4.94 13.70 10.80
CA ALA A 229 4.01 12.74 10.21
C ALA A 229 3.15 13.36 9.11
N HIS A 230 2.65 14.57 9.31
CA HIS A 230 1.90 15.33 8.31
C HIS A 230 2.71 15.56 7.02
N VAL A 231 3.92 16.13 7.13
CA VAL A 231 4.78 16.39 5.96
C VAL A 231 5.10 15.08 5.23
N LEU A 232 5.41 14.01 5.98
CA LEU A 232 5.66 12.70 5.42
C LEU A 232 4.45 12.19 4.62
N TYR A 233 3.26 12.25 5.20
CA TYR A 233 2.03 11.83 4.53
C TYR A 233 1.72 12.69 3.30
N GLU A 234 1.95 13.99 3.31
CA GLU A 234 1.74 14.83 2.11
C GLU A 234 2.69 14.45 0.98
N VAL A 235 3.99 14.30 1.27
CA VAL A 235 4.99 13.91 0.27
C VAL A 235 4.64 12.54 -0.33
N LEU A 236 4.29 11.57 0.52
CA LEU A 236 3.91 10.22 0.09
C LEU A 236 2.56 10.19 -0.64
N SER A 237 1.64 11.10 -0.30
CA SER A 237 0.38 11.26 -1.03
C SER A 237 0.64 11.73 -2.45
N VAL A 238 1.50 12.73 -2.64
CA VAL A 238 1.86 13.24 -3.96
C VAL A 238 2.61 12.16 -4.75
N ALA A 239 3.59 11.50 -4.15
CA ALA A 239 4.33 10.41 -4.78
C ALA A 239 3.40 9.26 -5.21
N SER A 240 2.45 8.86 -4.34
CA SER A 240 1.47 7.83 -4.65
C SER A 240 0.51 8.25 -5.77
N ALA A 241 0.10 9.52 -5.83
CA ALA A 241 -0.76 10.03 -6.88
C ALA A 241 -0.06 10.05 -8.24
N VAL A 242 1.20 10.47 -8.27
CA VAL A 242 2.04 10.41 -9.47
C VAL A 242 2.22 8.96 -9.93
N TYR A 243 2.49 8.04 -9.00
CA TYR A 243 2.65 6.62 -9.31
C TYR A 243 1.35 5.97 -9.80
N TRP A 244 0.20 6.38 -9.26
CA TRP A 244 -1.12 5.95 -9.74
C TRP A 244 -1.39 6.42 -11.17
N LEU A 245 -1.15 7.70 -11.47
CA LEU A 245 -1.29 8.24 -12.82
C LEU A 245 -0.36 7.53 -13.82
N TYR A 246 0.88 7.25 -13.40
CA TYR A 246 1.81 6.44 -14.18
C TYR A 246 1.25 5.02 -14.44
N SER A 247 0.68 4.38 -13.42
CA SER A 247 0.11 3.03 -13.53
C SER A 247 -1.10 3.00 -14.47
N LEU A 248 -2.01 3.97 -14.34
CA LEU A 248 -3.16 4.13 -15.23
C LEU A 248 -2.71 4.38 -16.66
N TRP A 249 -1.71 5.24 -16.85
CA TRP A 249 -1.18 5.47 -18.19
C TRP A 249 -0.59 4.20 -18.78
N ALA A 250 0.23 3.45 -18.04
CA ALA A 250 0.81 2.21 -18.53
C ALA A 250 -0.26 1.19 -18.93
N LEU A 251 -1.41 1.17 -18.24
CA LEU A 251 -2.54 0.31 -18.58
C LEU A 251 -3.29 0.79 -19.84
N VAL A 252 -3.45 2.10 -20.02
CA VAL A 252 -4.24 2.69 -21.12
C VAL A 252 -3.39 2.95 -22.37
N PHE A 253 -2.07 3.09 -22.24
CA PHE A 253 -1.17 3.38 -23.35
C PHE A 253 -1.25 2.36 -24.51
N PRO A 254 -1.32 1.04 -24.26
CA PRO A 254 -1.48 0.05 -25.34
C PRO A 254 -2.72 0.26 -26.22
N LEU A 255 -3.74 0.95 -25.71
CA LEU A 255 -4.97 1.28 -26.45
C LEU A 255 -4.76 2.41 -27.49
N ASN A 256 -3.54 2.95 -27.61
CA ASN A 256 -3.21 4.11 -28.46
C ASN A 256 -4.05 5.38 -28.18
N ILE A 257 -4.72 5.45 -27.02
CA ILE A 257 -5.51 6.61 -26.59
C ILE A 257 -4.60 7.75 -26.10
N LEU A 258 -3.42 7.39 -25.59
CA LEU A 258 -2.48 8.31 -24.97
C LEU A 258 -1.15 8.32 -25.74
N PRO A 259 -0.43 9.44 -25.79
CA PRO A 259 0.86 9.50 -26.47
C PRO A 259 1.89 8.54 -25.83
N SER A 260 3.00 8.26 -26.53
CA SER A 260 4.02 7.32 -26.05
C SER A 260 4.89 7.80 -24.89
N ALA A 261 4.74 9.05 -24.45
CA ALA A 261 5.47 9.61 -23.33
C ALA A 261 4.55 10.42 -22.39
N ILE A 262 4.48 10.00 -21.11
CA ILE A 262 3.81 10.70 -20.00
C ILE A 262 4.60 11.93 -19.57
N LEU A 263 5.91 11.73 -19.45
CA LEU A 263 6.86 12.66 -18.90
C LEU A 263 7.68 13.19 -20.07
N PRO A 264 7.27 14.32 -20.63
CA PRO A 264 8.18 15.13 -21.42
C PRO A 264 9.49 15.27 -20.65
N THR A 265 10.60 14.88 -21.28
CA THR A 265 11.92 14.92 -20.64
C THR A 265 12.38 16.37 -20.42
N THR A 266 11.64 17.33 -20.97
CA THR A 266 11.88 18.77 -20.83
C THR A 266 10.57 19.54 -20.61
N LEU A 267 10.63 20.67 -19.90
CA LEU A 267 9.48 21.56 -19.71
C LEU A 267 8.87 22.04 -21.04
N SER A 268 9.71 22.21 -22.08
CA SER A 268 9.26 22.61 -23.42
C SER A 268 8.41 21.55 -24.11
N GLN A 269 8.74 20.27 -23.94
CA GLN A 269 7.92 19.15 -24.42
C GLN A 269 6.60 19.06 -23.64
N PHE A 270 6.58 19.43 -22.36
CA PHE A 270 5.33 19.49 -21.58
C PHE A 270 4.42 20.60 -22.07
N THR A 271 4.97 21.79 -22.30
CA THR A 271 4.19 22.91 -22.82
C THR A 271 3.69 22.65 -24.24
N SER A 272 4.49 22.01 -25.10
CA SER A 272 4.05 21.67 -26.45
C SER A 272 3.01 20.54 -26.44
N LEU A 273 3.14 19.56 -25.54
CA LEU A 273 2.14 18.51 -25.35
C LEU A 273 0.84 19.09 -24.79
N LEU A 274 0.89 20.01 -23.82
CA LEU A 274 -0.30 20.73 -23.35
C LEU A 274 -0.93 21.60 -24.44
N GLN A 275 -0.14 22.21 -25.33
CA GLN A 275 -0.66 23.02 -26.43
C GLN A 275 -1.24 22.18 -27.58
N SER A 276 -0.68 21.00 -27.88
CA SER A 276 -1.14 20.14 -28.97
C SER A 276 -2.27 19.19 -28.58
N SER A 277 -2.27 18.69 -27.35
CA SER A 277 -3.24 17.69 -26.87
C SER A 277 -4.60 18.28 -26.48
N TRP A 278 -4.70 19.61 -26.40
CA TRP A 278 -5.90 20.31 -25.90
C TRP A 278 -6.58 21.19 -26.93
N SER A 279 -6.20 21.11 -28.22
CA SER A 279 -7.02 21.75 -29.25
C SER A 279 -8.34 20.96 -29.40
N ILE A 280 -9.46 21.66 -29.51
CA ILE A 280 -10.80 21.04 -29.63
C ILE A 280 -10.86 20.10 -30.85
N GLU A 281 -10.08 20.41 -31.89
CA GLU A 281 -9.94 19.58 -33.10
C GLU A 281 -9.14 18.28 -32.84
N SER A 282 -8.07 18.31 -32.05
CA SER A 282 -7.33 17.08 -31.71
C SER A 282 -8.12 16.20 -30.74
N ILE A 283 -8.85 16.81 -29.79
CA ILE A 283 -9.76 16.09 -28.90
C ILE A 283 -10.91 15.45 -29.70
N SER A 284 -11.56 16.18 -30.61
CA SER A 284 -12.68 15.63 -31.40
C SER A 284 -12.25 14.56 -32.41
N ALA A 285 -11.10 14.73 -33.08
CA ALA A 285 -10.53 13.72 -33.96
C ALA A 285 -10.09 12.47 -33.20
N ALA A 286 -9.49 12.64 -32.02
CA ALA A 286 -9.23 11.53 -31.11
C ALA A 286 -10.54 10.87 -30.70
N PHE A 287 -11.56 11.60 -30.23
CA PHE A 287 -12.85 11.02 -29.84
C PHE A 287 -13.52 10.22 -30.96
N MET A 288 -13.44 10.65 -32.23
CA MET A 288 -14.00 9.91 -33.36
C MET A 288 -13.20 8.65 -33.75
N SER A 289 -11.87 8.66 -33.69
CA SER A 289 -11.07 7.45 -33.91
C SER A 289 -11.17 6.47 -32.73
N ILE A 290 -11.33 7.03 -31.53
CA ILE A 290 -11.61 6.36 -30.27
C ILE A 290 -12.95 5.62 -30.36
N GLU A 291 -14.04 6.21 -30.85
CA GLU A 291 -15.35 5.53 -30.89
C GLU A 291 -15.37 4.21 -31.70
N GLN A 292 -14.56 4.13 -32.77
CA GLN A 292 -14.51 2.96 -33.66
C GLN A 292 -13.49 1.89 -33.22
N VAL A 293 -12.40 2.27 -32.54
CA VAL A 293 -11.36 1.34 -32.04
C VAL A 293 -11.55 0.97 -30.56
N GLN A 294 -12.13 1.85 -29.73
CA GLN A 294 -12.40 1.58 -28.31
C GLN A 294 -13.37 0.44 -28.08
N SER A 295 -14.41 0.31 -28.92
CA SER A 295 -15.47 -0.65 -28.61
C SER A 295 -14.98 -2.10 -28.62
N THR A 296 -13.87 -2.43 -29.28
CA THR A 296 -13.34 -3.80 -29.29
C THR A 296 -12.26 -4.02 -28.25
N GLU A 297 -11.27 -3.14 -28.12
CA GLU A 297 -10.17 -3.33 -27.16
C GLU A 297 -10.57 -2.99 -25.71
N LEU A 298 -11.39 -1.97 -25.52
CA LEU A 298 -11.88 -1.62 -24.17
C LEU A 298 -12.86 -2.68 -23.68
N MET A 299 -13.69 -3.22 -24.58
CA MET A 299 -14.53 -4.37 -24.28
C MET A 299 -13.71 -5.65 -24.04
N SER A 300 -12.57 -5.86 -24.70
CA SER A 300 -11.71 -7.01 -24.38
C SER A 300 -11.05 -6.88 -23.02
N ILE A 301 -10.56 -5.68 -22.65
CA ILE A 301 -10.06 -5.44 -21.28
C ILE A 301 -11.17 -5.63 -20.25
N PHE A 302 -12.38 -5.12 -20.54
CA PHE A 302 -13.52 -5.29 -19.64
C PHE A 302 -13.93 -6.77 -19.54
N ASP A 303 -13.95 -7.50 -20.64
CA ASP A 303 -14.22 -8.93 -20.67
C ASP A 303 -13.13 -9.69 -19.91
N ASP A 304 -11.85 -9.33 -20.04
CA ASP A 304 -10.76 -9.91 -19.26
C ASP A 304 -10.90 -9.62 -17.76
N ILE A 305 -11.31 -8.40 -17.37
CA ILE A 305 -11.60 -8.05 -15.98
C ILE A 305 -12.78 -8.88 -15.45
N VAL A 306 -13.87 -8.97 -16.21
CA VAL A 306 -15.07 -9.72 -15.84
C VAL A 306 -14.76 -11.21 -15.77
N ARG A 307 -14.02 -11.75 -16.74
CA ARG A 307 -13.58 -13.14 -16.79
C ARG A 307 -12.66 -13.47 -15.62
N THR A 308 -11.68 -12.62 -15.34
CA THR A 308 -10.80 -12.74 -14.17
C THR A 308 -11.61 -12.67 -12.87
N ALA A 309 -12.68 -11.86 -12.82
CA ALA A 309 -13.52 -11.77 -11.64
C ALA A 309 -14.44 -12.99 -11.43
N ILE A 310 -14.93 -13.61 -12.50
CA ILE A 310 -15.90 -14.72 -12.43
C ILE A 310 -15.19 -16.08 -12.40
N HIS A 311 -14.16 -16.27 -13.22
CA HIS A 311 -13.46 -17.54 -13.43
C HIS A 311 -11.95 -17.31 -13.62
N PRO A 312 -11.22 -16.86 -12.60
CA PRO A 312 -9.78 -16.65 -12.76
C PRO A 312 -9.09 -18.00 -12.98
N THR A 313 -8.24 -18.08 -14.01
CA THR A 313 -7.47 -19.30 -14.30
C THR A 313 -5.97 -19.04 -14.40
N GLY A 314 -5.15 -20.00 -13.96
CA GLY A 314 -3.70 -19.89 -14.03
C GLY A 314 -3.14 -18.64 -13.34
N LYS A 315 -2.45 -17.78 -14.10
CA LYS A 315 -1.75 -16.59 -13.58
C LYS A 315 -2.68 -15.41 -13.28
N GLU A 316 -3.90 -15.41 -13.83
CA GLU A 316 -4.90 -14.36 -13.57
C GLU A 316 -5.39 -14.40 -12.11
N LEU A 317 -5.34 -15.56 -11.47
CA LEU A 317 -5.62 -15.70 -10.03
C LEU A 317 -4.74 -14.77 -9.18
N VAL A 318 -3.49 -14.55 -9.57
CA VAL A 318 -2.57 -13.64 -8.85
C VAL A 318 -3.11 -12.21 -8.84
N GLY A 319 -3.54 -11.71 -10.01
CA GLY A 319 -4.17 -10.41 -10.14
C GLY A 319 -5.45 -10.31 -9.32
N PHE A 320 -6.30 -11.35 -9.36
CA PHE A 320 -7.50 -11.42 -8.54
C PHE A 320 -7.19 -11.31 -7.03
N PHE A 321 -6.19 -12.06 -6.52
CA PHE A 321 -5.80 -12.00 -5.11
C PHE A 321 -5.28 -10.65 -4.70
N LEU A 322 -4.38 -10.07 -5.50
CA LEU A 322 -3.88 -8.73 -5.29
C LEU A 322 -5.04 -7.70 -5.32
N GLY A 323 -6.02 -7.88 -6.20
CA GLY A 323 -7.21 -7.04 -6.29
C GLY A 323 -8.09 -7.12 -5.04
N VAL A 324 -8.31 -8.33 -4.50
CA VAL A 324 -9.00 -8.52 -3.22
C VAL A 324 -8.24 -7.85 -2.09
N ASP A 325 -6.91 -8.01 -2.05
CA ASP A 325 -6.05 -7.37 -1.06
C ASP A 325 -6.18 -5.84 -1.08
N LEU A 326 -6.07 -5.25 -2.27
CA LEU A 326 -6.26 -3.82 -2.52
C LEU A 326 -7.60 -3.33 -2.00
N LEU A 327 -8.68 -3.98 -2.46
CA LEU A 327 -10.05 -3.55 -2.19
C LEU A 327 -10.35 -3.62 -0.69
N VAL A 328 -9.97 -4.71 -0.03
CA VAL A 328 -10.24 -4.89 1.40
C VAL A 328 -9.44 -3.90 2.24
N VAL A 329 -8.15 -3.67 1.94
CA VAL A 329 -7.34 -2.65 2.63
C VAL A 329 -7.91 -1.25 2.43
N TRP A 330 -8.30 -0.91 1.20
CA TRP A 330 -8.87 0.41 0.91
C TRP A 330 -10.21 0.63 1.63
N LEU A 331 -11.10 -0.35 1.60
CA LEU A 331 -12.37 -0.31 2.35
C LEU A 331 -12.15 -0.20 3.85
N ALA A 332 -11.16 -0.91 4.41
CA ALA A 332 -10.78 -0.80 5.81
C ALA A 332 -10.37 0.64 6.17
N MET A 333 -9.63 1.32 5.29
CA MET A 333 -9.22 2.72 5.48
C MET A 333 -10.36 3.72 5.30
N ILE A 334 -11.29 3.46 4.36
CA ILE A 334 -12.51 4.25 4.21
C ILE A 334 -13.39 4.12 5.46
N LEU A 335 -13.49 2.91 6.01
CA LEU A 335 -14.24 2.65 7.24
C LEU A 335 -13.58 3.36 8.42
N TRP A 336 -12.25 3.26 8.55
CA TRP A 336 -11.50 3.98 9.57
C TRP A 336 -11.79 5.48 9.54
N SER A 337 -11.68 6.12 8.37
CA SER A 337 -11.93 7.56 8.24
C SER A 337 -13.37 7.95 8.54
N GLY A 338 -14.33 7.08 8.20
CA GLY A 338 -15.74 7.30 8.50
C GLY A 338 -16.06 7.24 9.98
N VAL A 339 -15.40 6.32 10.69
CA VAL A 339 -15.57 6.15 12.13
C VAL A 339 -14.90 7.28 12.90
N GLU A 340 -13.78 7.80 12.40
CA GLU A 340 -13.06 8.88 13.05
C GLU A 340 -13.66 10.27 12.74
N ASP A 341 -13.99 10.52 11.47
CA ASP A 341 -14.27 11.87 10.94
C ASP A 341 -15.66 12.00 10.29
N GLY A 342 -16.45 10.92 10.26
CA GLY A 342 -17.78 10.89 9.68
C GLY A 342 -17.81 10.61 8.18
N ILE A 343 -19.03 10.36 7.68
CA ILE A 343 -19.29 9.83 6.33
C ILE A 343 -18.80 10.74 5.20
N CYS A 344 -18.82 12.06 5.38
CA CYS A 344 -18.33 13.00 4.37
C CYS A 344 -16.83 12.81 4.08
N THR A 345 -16.05 12.41 5.09
CA THR A 345 -14.62 12.15 4.92
C THR A 345 -14.38 10.81 4.22
N SER A 346 -15.17 9.77 4.54
CA SER A 346 -15.18 8.51 3.78
C SER A 346 -15.49 8.72 2.31
N LEU A 347 -16.49 9.53 1.98
CA LEU A 347 -16.84 9.85 0.59
C LEU A 347 -15.69 10.55 -0.14
N ARG A 348 -14.97 11.46 0.53
CA ARG A 348 -13.77 12.09 -0.04
C ARG A 348 -12.65 11.08 -0.26
N MET A 349 -12.48 10.09 0.61
CA MET A 349 -11.51 9.01 0.39
C MET A 349 -11.91 8.12 -0.78
N VAL A 350 -13.20 7.84 -0.98
CA VAL A 350 -13.68 7.07 -2.15
C VAL A 350 -13.38 7.85 -3.43
N VAL A 351 -13.83 9.11 -3.52
CA VAL A 351 -13.59 9.95 -4.71
C VAL A 351 -12.10 10.15 -4.94
N GLY A 352 -11.34 10.47 -3.88
CA GLY A 352 -9.90 10.64 -3.96
C GLY A 352 -9.16 9.37 -4.37
N GLY A 353 -9.64 8.19 -3.93
CA GLY A 353 -9.04 6.91 -4.28
C GLY A 353 -9.28 6.52 -5.74
N ILE A 354 -10.44 6.90 -6.31
CA ILE A 354 -10.74 6.71 -7.73
C ILE A 354 -9.89 7.68 -8.58
N VAL A 355 -9.81 8.95 -8.19
CA VAL A 355 -9.16 10.00 -8.99
C VAL A 355 -7.64 9.95 -8.87
N PHE A 356 -7.11 9.89 -7.64
CA PHE A 356 -5.67 10.00 -7.36
C PHE A 356 -5.05 8.66 -6.92
N GLY A 357 -5.84 7.59 -6.85
CA GLY A 357 -5.38 6.30 -6.41
C GLY A 357 -5.57 6.06 -4.90
N PRO A 358 -5.78 4.80 -4.49
CA PRO A 358 -6.12 4.45 -3.11
C PRO A 358 -5.03 4.87 -2.12
N GLY A 359 -3.75 4.60 -2.39
CA GLY A 359 -2.65 4.99 -1.51
C GLY A 359 -2.54 6.51 -1.29
N ALA A 360 -2.69 7.31 -2.35
CA ALA A 360 -2.71 8.76 -2.24
C ALA A 360 -3.88 9.27 -1.38
N SER A 361 -5.07 8.71 -1.59
CA SER A 361 -6.25 9.08 -0.80
C SER A 361 -6.08 8.77 0.70
N ILE A 362 -5.46 7.63 1.02
CA ILE A 362 -5.17 7.21 2.40
C ILE A 362 -4.15 8.14 3.04
N PHE A 363 -3.04 8.45 2.35
CA PHE A 363 -2.03 9.38 2.85
C PHE A 363 -2.56 10.80 3.01
N SER A 364 -3.31 11.32 2.04
CA SER A 364 -3.94 12.64 2.13
C SER A 364 -4.87 12.75 3.33
N TYR A 365 -5.67 11.70 3.58
CA TYR A 365 -6.50 11.62 4.78
C TYR A 365 -5.64 11.62 6.06
N ALA A 366 -4.59 10.81 6.13
CA ALA A 366 -3.69 10.75 7.28
C ALA A 366 -2.99 12.10 7.53
N ALA A 367 -2.54 12.80 6.48
CA ALA A 367 -1.98 14.15 6.56
C ALA A 367 -2.97 15.14 7.17
N ARG A 368 -4.22 15.16 6.68
CA ARG A 368 -5.30 16.01 7.20
C ARG A 368 -5.62 15.67 8.66
N ARG A 369 -5.62 14.39 9.01
CA ARG A 369 -5.84 13.93 10.38
C ARG A 369 -4.76 14.49 11.30
N GLU A 370 -3.49 14.43 10.92
CA GLU A 370 -2.41 14.98 11.74
C GLU A 370 -2.52 16.48 11.98
N THR A 371 -2.95 17.29 11.00
CA THR A 371 -3.12 18.75 11.24
C THR A 371 -4.14 19.05 12.33
N ARG A 372 -5.22 18.26 12.38
CA ARG A 372 -6.23 18.33 13.44
C ARG A 372 -5.67 17.88 14.79
N LEU A 373 -4.95 16.76 14.82
CA LEU A 373 -4.43 16.18 16.07
C LEU A 373 -3.29 17.00 16.67
N GLY A 374 -2.40 17.53 15.86
CA GLY A 374 -1.25 18.33 16.29
C GLY A 374 -1.59 19.77 16.69
N GLY A 375 -2.88 20.16 16.66
CA GLY A 375 -3.30 21.53 16.96
C GLY A 375 -2.67 22.57 16.03
N LEU A 376 -2.30 22.18 14.81
CA LEU A 376 -1.67 23.08 13.83
C LEU A 376 -2.59 24.24 13.46
N ASN A 377 -3.90 24.03 13.52
CA ASN A 377 -4.91 25.06 13.24
C ASN A 377 -5.25 25.94 14.45
N HIS A 378 -4.84 25.59 15.68
CA HIS A 378 -5.25 26.32 16.89
C HIS A 378 -4.45 27.58 17.18
N SER A 379 -3.35 27.88 16.46
CA SER A 379 -2.61 29.13 16.69
C SER A 379 -3.36 30.38 16.21
N ALA A 380 -4.37 30.25 15.34
CA ALA A 380 -5.17 31.39 14.88
C ALA A 380 -6.29 31.78 15.86
N TYR A 381 -6.87 30.82 16.59
CA TYR A 381 -8.02 31.07 17.47
C TYR A 381 -7.67 31.35 18.93
N ALA A 382 -6.47 30.97 19.39
CA ALA A 382 -6.05 31.25 20.77
C ALA A 382 -5.66 32.73 20.98
N LYS A 383 -5.47 33.51 19.91
CA LYS A 383 -5.21 34.95 20.00
C LYS A 383 -6.47 35.82 20.12
N SER A 384 -7.67 35.31 19.81
CA SER A 384 -8.91 36.10 19.87
C SER A 384 -9.71 35.96 21.17
N LYS A 385 -9.15 35.33 22.19
CA LYS A 385 -9.78 35.17 23.51
C LYS A 385 -9.00 35.81 24.67
N ILE A 386 -7.98 36.62 24.32
CA ILE A 386 -7.18 37.41 25.27
C ILE A 386 -7.40 38.93 25.03
N GLU A 387 -8.33 39.33 24.16
CA GLU A 387 -8.78 40.72 24.03
C GLU A 387 -10.16 40.91 24.66
#